data_AF-A0A3N7FHE0-F1
#
_entry.id   AF-A0A3N7FHE0-F1
#
_cell.length_a   1.000
_cell.length_b   1.000
_cell.length_c   1.000
_cell.angle_alpha   90.00
_cell.angle_beta   90.00
_cell.angle_gamma   90.00
#
_symmetry.space_group_name_H-M   'P 1'
#
loop_
_entity.id
_entity.type
_entity.pdbx_description
1 polymer ?
#
loop_
_entity_poly.entity_id
_entity_poly.type
_entity_poly.pdbx_seq_one_letter_code
_entity_poly.pdbx_strand_id
1 'polypeptide(L)'
;MRYLKLFITFFLLTTGFNLSAQQAASNQKMQWFADAKLGIFIHWGIYSVNGISESWSFFNNYINHDAYMKQLNGFNAAKYQPAEWVNLIKESGAKYAVITTKHHDGVALWDSKMPNATTTVKHSAAKKDLITPFVADLKKSGLKTGLYFSLPDWSYTDYDGFTRDRKRYDYKQDPARFKKFQNYFQGQLNELSNQYNPDLVWFDGDWEHSGEEWQAKNILENLRKVNPNVIINSRLNGHGDYDTPEQGVPVVRPASPEWELCYTMNDSWGYQPYDNHYKSSNMIIRTLVDCISMGGNLLLDIGPKADGTIAPEQVKILKGLGRWTQKHAEAIYGTQAGIPNGHIAGKTTLSKNKDVLYLYLDYKTKNGILLSGIKSKINKIEVVGSKAQPYTIKLNETDYLLNFKEADFDSDVTVVKVSLNGPIQLAEDKQETLSLSDLYAAPKQRGLTNLNLSKLATNLNSGINVFQNTSLPVDGLDFNPGINNVDQKISNWVIKNAEALYKTGKGIPSGHYQGNTALSADKQTLYLFVEGKPTGPVAIKGLKNNISRIRVVGEGTMLNHEIYNKLYWSKIPGIVYIPIPEDKLDNELTVIAVLLDGPIDLYREKVGAIESNL
;
A
#
# COMPACT_ATOMS: atom_id res chain seq x y z
N MET A 1 -56.38 22.23 -3.77
CA MET A 1 -55.51 21.29 -3.03
C MET A 1 -55.34 19.89 -3.67
N ARG A 2 -55.81 19.61 -4.90
CA ARG A 2 -55.63 18.30 -5.55
C ARG A 2 -54.46 18.23 -6.57
N TYR A 3 -54.00 19.37 -7.09
CA TYR A 3 -52.88 19.43 -8.06
C TYR A 3 -51.49 19.58 -7.42
N LEU A 4 -51.42 20.04 -6.16
CA LEU A 4 -50.14 20.23 -5.45
C LEU A 4 -49.53 18.91 -4.95
N LYS A 5 -50.34 17.88 -4.74
CA LYS A 5 -49.86 16.54 -4.33
C LYS A 5 -49.24 15.74 -5.48
N LEU A 6 -49.71 15.91 -6.73
CA LEU A 6 -49.10 15.23 -7.89
C LEU A 6 -47.70 15.80 -8.25
N PHE A 7 -47.49 17.11 -8.07
CA PHE A 7 -46.19 17.74 -8.35
C PHE A 7 -45.08 17.31 -7.39
N ILE A 8 -45.41 17.13 -6.10
CA ILE A 8 -44.43 16.72 -5.07
C ILE A 8 -44.05 15.24 -5.25
N THR A 9 -44.96 14.37 -5.68
CA THR A 9 -44.65 12.96 -5.94
C THR A 9 -43.82 12.78 -7.23
N PHE A 10 -44.03 13.60 -8.27
CA PHE A 10 -43.24 13.56 -9.51
C PHE A 10 -41.81 14.12 -9.33
N PHE A 11 -41.64 15.11 -8.43
CA PHE A 11 -40.32 15.69 -8.12
C PHE A 11 -39.46 14.77 -7.21
N LEU A 12 -40.07 13.96 -6.34
CA LEU A 12 -39.37 12.96 -5.52
C LEU A 12 -38.96 11.69 -6.31
N LEU A 13 -39.74 11.32 -7.33
CA LEU A 13 -39.36 10.21 -8.22
C LEU A 13 -38.19 10.58 -9.14
N THR A 14 -38.19 11.80 -9.71
CA THR A 14 -37.11 12.25 -10.61
C THR A 14 -35.78 12.49 -9.91
N THR A 15 -35.75 12.89 -8.64
CA THR A 15 -34.51 13.02 -7.85
C THR A 15 -33.94 11.66 -7.44
N GLY A 16 -34.79 10.69 -7.08
CA GLY A 16 -34.37 9.32 -6.73
C GLY A 16 -33.78 8.54 -7.91
N PHE A 17 -34.36 8.67 -9.11
CA PHE A 17 -33.82 8.04 -10.33
C PHE A 17 -32.48 8.67 -10.76
N ASN A 18 -32.32 9.99 -10.63
CA ASN A 18 -31.07 10.66 -10.99
C ASN A 18 -29.92 10.31 -10.03
N LEU A 19 -30.16 10.22 -8.71
CA LEU A 19 -29.14 9.76 -7.76
C LEU A 19 -28.73 8.30 -7.99
N SER A 20 -29.69 7.40 -8.23
CA SER A 20 -29.39 5.99 -8.50
C SER A 20 -28.67 5.78 -9.84
N ALA A 21 -29.05 6.51 -10.89
CA ALA A 21 -28.38 6.48 -12.19
C ALA A 21 -26.96 7.10 -12.14
N GLN A 22 -26.78 8.19 -11.39
CA GLN A 22 -25.47 8.81 -11.19
C GLN A 22 -24.54 7.92 -10.36
N GLN A 23 -25.06 7.22 -9.35
CA GLN A 23 -24.29 6.24 -8.57
C GLN A 23 -23.96 4.98 -9.39
N ALA A 24 -24.88 4.50 -10.23
CA ALA A 24 -24.63 3.38 -11.16
C ALA A 24 -23.61 3.73 -12.26
N ALA A 25 -23.67 4.94 -12.83
CA ALA A 25 -22.71 5.42 -13.82
C ALA A 25 -21.31 5.68 -13.21
N SER A 26 -21.26 6.24 -11.98
CA SER A 26 -20.02 6.38 -11.20
C SER A 26 -19.38 5.01 -10.92
N ASN A 27 -20.18 4.01 -10.54
CA ASN A 27 -19.70 2.64 -10.32
C ASN A 27 -19.13 2.01 -11.60
N GLN A 28 -19.71 2.30 -12.78
CA GLN A 28 -19.20 1.77 -14.05
C GLN A 28 -17.89 2.43 -14.48
N LYS A 29 -17.75 3.74 -14.28
CA LYS A 29 -16.51 4.51 -14.55
C LYS A 29 -15.33 3.98 -13.73
N MET A 30 -15.52 3.74 -12.44
CA MET A 30 -14.47 3.31 -11.52
C MET A 30 -14.09 1.83 -11.65
N GLN A 31 -14.87 1.03 -12.38
CA GLN A 31 -14.69 -0.42 -12.44
C GLN A 31 -13.30 -0.83 -12.96
N TRP A 32 -12.78 -0.19 -14.00
CA TRP A 32 -11.46 -0.54 -14.53
C TRP A 32 -10.36 -0.25 -13.51
N PHE A 33 -10.51 0.84 -12.75
CA PHE A 33 -9.55 1.27 -11.74
C PHE A 33 -9.58 0.31 -10.55
N ALA A 34 -10.77 -0.03 -10.06
CA ALA A 34 -10.95 -1.04 -9.02
C ALA A 34 -10.41 -2.42 -9.44
N ASP A 35 -10.48 -2.78 -10.73
CA ASP A 35 -9.95 -4.05 -11.23
C ASP A 35 -8.43 -4.03 -11.47
N ALA A 36 -7.84 -2.84 -11.67
CA ALA A 36 -6.45 -2.65 -12.10
C ALA A 36 -5.43 -3.04 -11.03
N LYS A 37 -5.68 -2.68 -9.76
CA LYS A 37 -4.85 -2.93 -8.56
C LYS A 37 -3.42 -2.40 -8.53
N LEU A 38 -2.73 -2.34 -9.66
CA LEU A 38 -1.34 -1.95 -9.77
C LEU A 38 -1.15 -0.97 -10.94
N GLY A 39 -0.58 0.18 -10.63
CA GLY A 39 -0.11 1.17 -11.58
C GLY A 39 1.34 1.56 -11.34
N ILE A 40 1.97 2.18 -12.34
CA ILE A 40 3.32 2.76 -12.23
C ILE A 40 3.24 4.28 -12.27
N PHE A 41 3.79 4.94 -11.25
CA PHE A 41 4.01 6.38 -11.23
C PHE A 41 5.38 6.69 -11.84
N ILE A 42 5.52 7.82 -12.51
CA ILE A 42 6.77 8.24 -13.13
C ILE A 42 7.01 9.72 -12.81
N HIS A 43 7.97 9.98 -11.93
CA HIS A 43 8.49 11.34 -11.66
C HIS A 43 9.75 11.57 -12.48
N TRP A 44 9.58 12.28 -13.61
CA TRP A 44 10.68 12.64 -14.49
C TRP A 44 10.66 14.11 -14.86
N GLY A 45 11.83 14.73 -14.83
CA GLY A 45 11.99 16.16 -15.11
C GLY A 45 13.43 16.63 -14.92
N ILE A 46 13.64 17.93 -14.99
CA ILE A 46 14.99 18.52 -14.95
C ILE A 46 15.74 18.25 -13.64
N TYR A 47 15.00 17.97 -12.56
CA TYR A 47 15.54 17.57 -11.26
C TYR A 47 16.36 16.27 -11.31
N SER A 48 16.16 15.42 -12.33
CA SER A 48 16.95 14.21 -12.55
C SER A 48 18.39 14.46 -13.03
N VAL A 49 18.74 15.70 -13.41
CA VAL A 49 20.07 16.04 -13.95
C VAL A 49 21.13 16.02 -12.87
N ASN A 50 20.91 16.77 -11.79
CA ASN A 50 21.78 16.75 -10.62
C ASN A 50 21.31 15.75 -9.56
N GLY A 51 20.15 15.11 -9.79
CA GLY A 51 19.59 14.12 -8.90
C GLY A 51 19.14 14.71 -7.56
N ILE A 52 18.33 15.77 -7.64
CA ILE A 52 17.82 16.51 -6.49
C ILE A 52 16.29 16.37 -6.41
N SER A 53 15.70 16.73 -5.27
CA SER A 53 14.24 16.66 -5.10
C SER A 53 13.50 17.57 -6.09
N GLU A 54 12.43 17.01 -6.66
CA GLU A 54 11.53 17.59 -7.64
C GLU A 54 10.89 18.90 -7.16
N SER A 55 11.40 20.04 -7.65
CA SER A 55 10.95 21.41 -7.32
C SER A 55 11.18 21.85 -5.87
N TRP A 56 11.05 20.95 -4.90
CA TRP A 56 11.20 21.21 -3.46
C TRP A 56 12.61 21.70 -3.10
N SER A 57 13.63 21.27 -3.85
CA SER A 57 15.00 21.71 -3.64
C SER A 57 15.19 23.23 -3.78
N PHE A 58 14.50 23.90 -4.72
CA PHE A 58 14.53 25.37 -4.78
C PHE A 58 13.43 26.02 -3.95
N PHE A 59 12.26 25.38 -3.82
CA PHE A 59 11.18 25.91 -3.00
C PHE A 59 11.59 26.04 -1.53
N ASN A 60 12.35 25.08 -1.01
CA ASN A 60 12.91 25.09 0.35
C ASN A 60 14.25 25.83 0.44
N ASN A 61 14.66 26.53 -0.63
CA ASN A 61 15.90 27.32 -0.70
C ASN A 61 17.21 26.51 -0.52
N TYR A 62 17.21 25.17 -0.70
CA TYR A 62 18.44 24.37 -0.69
C TYR A 62 19.36 24.72 -1.88
N ILE A 63 18.76 25.11 -3.00
CA ILE A 63 19.42 25.80 -4.10
C ILE A 63 18.56 26.98 -4.56
N ASN A 64 19.16 27.98 -5.22
CA ASN A 64 18.35 29.06 -5.79
C ASN A 64 17.66 28.63 -7.09
N HIS A 65 16.57 29.32 -7.43
CA HIS A 65 15.75 29.04 -8.62
C HIS A 65 16.55 29.05 -9.92
N ASP A 66 17.43 30.02 -10.14
CA ASP A 66 18.26 30.09 -11.35
C ASP A 66 19.17 28.86 -11.50
N ALA A 67 19.78 28.41 -10.41
CA ALA A 67 20.61 27.21 -10.38
C ALA A 67 19.77 25.95 -10.65
N TYR A 68 18.56 25.88 -10.09
CA TYR A 68 17.63 24.78 -10.38
C TYR A 68 17.25 24.75 -11.86
N MET A 69 16.87 25.89 -12.44
CA MET A 69 16.44 25.99 -13.85
C MET A 69 17.58 25.78 -14.84
N LYS A 70 18.84 26.06 -14.47
CA LYS A 70 20.02 25.72 -15.30
C LYS A 70 20.12 24.23 -15.63
N GLN A 71 19.47 23.34 -14.88
CA GLN A 71 19.38 21.91 -15.20
C GLN A 71 18.68 21.63 -16.53
N LEU A 72 17.88 22.57 -17.07
CA LEU A 72 17.37 22.48 -18.45
C LEU A 72 18.49 22.16 -19.46
N ASN A 73 19.70 22.69 -19.25
CA ASN A 73 20.86 22.47 -20.13
C ASN A 73 21.42 21.04 -20.08
N GLY A 74 21.14 20.28 -19.00
CA GLY A 74 21.59 18.90 -18.83
C GLY A 74 20.49 17.87 -19.11
N PHE A 75 19.22 18.28 -19.10
CA PHE A 75 18.08 17.38 -19.32
C PHE A 75 17.90 17.09 -20.82
N ASN A 76 18.57 16.02 -21.29
CA ASN A 76 18.74 15.74 -22.72
C ASN A 76 17.86 14.59 -23.26
N ALA A 77 17.34 13.70 -22.41
CA ALA A 77 16.56 12.53 -22.85
C ALA A 77 17.22 11.73 -24.00
N ALA A 78 18.54 11.65 -24.03
CA ALA A 78 19.30 11.14 -25.18
C ALA A 78 19.08 9.64 -25.45
N LYS A 79 18.73 8.88 -24.41
CA LYS A 79 18.43 7.44 -24.43
C LYS A 79 16.96 7.15 -24.10
N TYR A 80 16.09 8.15 -24.13
CA TYR A 80 14.68 7.99 -23.86
C TYR A 80 14.01 7.15 -24.96
N GLN A 81 13.51 5.99 -24.56
CA GLN A 81 12.79 5.04 -25.42
C GLN A 81 11.45 4.69 -24.78
N PRO A 82 10.34 5.36 -25.15
CA PRO A 82 9.03 5.16 -24.50
C PRO A 82 8.54 3.71 -24.60
N ALA A 83 8.78 3.05 -25.71
CA ALA A 83 8.44 1.64 -25.89
C ALA A 83 9.14 0.74 -24.85
N GLU A 84 10.39 1.01 -24.49
CA GLU A 84 11.10 0.25 -23.45
C GLU A 84 10.47 0.46 -22.07
N TRP A 85 10.09 1.70 -21.74
CA TRP A 85 9.40 2.02 -20.49
C TRP A 85 8.05 1.30 -20.42
N VAL A 86 7.24 1.41 -21.48
CA VAL A 86 5.91 0.78 -21.56
C VAL A 86 6.01 -0.74 -21.49
N ASN A 87 7.02 -1.34 -22.14
CA ASN A 87 7.27 -2.77 -22.05
C ASN A 87 7.61 -3.20 -20.62
N LEU A 88 8.46 -2.46 -19.90
CA LEU A 88 8.80 -2.76 -18.51
C LEU A 88 7.60 -2.58 -17.57
N ILE A 89 6.80 -1.53 -17.77
CA ILE A 89 5.56 -1.30 -17.01
C ILE A 89 4.61 -2.47 -17.21
N LYS A 90 4.42 -2.93 -18.47
CA LYS A 90 3.58 -4.09 -18.77
C LYS A 90 4.15 -5.39 -18.20
N GLU A 91 5.46 -5.58 -18.27
CA GLU A 91 6.18 -6.74 -17.71
C GLU A 91 5.96 -6.85 -16.20
N SER A 92 5.94 -5.72 -15.49
CA SER A 92 5.67 -5.65 -14.04
C SER A 92 4.26 -6.13 -13.65
N GLY A 93 3.34 -6.21 -14.62
CA GLY A 93 1.94 -6.55 -14.42
C GLY A 93 1.02 -5.34 -14.19
N ALA A 94 1.55 -4.11 -14.15
CA ALA A 94 0.72 -2.92 -14.03
C ALA A 94 -0.34 -2.83 -15.14
N LYS A 95 -1.46 -2.18 -14.82
CA LYS A 95 -2.60 -1.98 -15.75
C LYS A 95 -2.74 -0.54 -16.22
N TYR A 96 -2.00 0.38 -15.61
CA TYR A 96 -2.00 1.79 -15.92
C TYR A 96 -0.66 2.41 -15.54
N ALA A 97 -0.38 3.58 -16.09
CA ALA A 97 0.75 4.41 -15.69
C ALA A 97 0.33 5.87 -15.54
N VAL A 98 0.95 6.58 -14.62
CA VAL A 98 0.77 8.01 -14.39
C VAL A 98 2.13 8.69 -14.56
N ILE A 99 2.26 9.63 -15.48
CA ILE A 99 3.52 10.36 -15.72
C ILE A 99 3.38 11.84 -15.36
N THR A 100 4.39 12.42 -14.71
CA THR A 100 4.49 13.86 -14.47
C THR A 100 4.54 14.61 -15.81
N THR A 101 3.42 15.22 -16.22
CA THR A 101 3.43 16.09 -17.40
C THR A 101 4.14 17.41 -17.10
N LYS A 102 3.92 17.92 -15.88
CA LYS A 102 4.52 19.11 -15.28
C LYS A 102 4.50 18.96 -13.77
N HIS A 103 5.62 19.18 -13.10
CA HIS A 103 5.71 19.24 -11.63
C HIS A 103 5.61 20.70 -11.14
N HIS A 104 5.74 20.96 -9.84
CA HIS A 104 5.64 22.31 -9.25
C HIS A 104 6.65 23.32 -9.84
N ASP A 105 7.78 22.85 -10.39
CA ASP A 105 8.78 23.68 -11.08
C ASP A 105 8.29 24.30 -12.40
N GLY A 106 7.14 23.88 -12.92
CA GLY A 106 6.54 24.46 -14.10
C GLY A 106 7.10 23.98 -15.44
N VAL A 107 8.06 23.04 -15.44
CA VAL A 107 8.64 22.54 -16.70
C VAL A 107 7.72 21.50 -17.32
N ALA A 108 7.05 21.88 -18.40
CA ALA A 108 6.19 20.98 -19.18
C ALA A 108 7.02 20.02 -20.04
N LEU A 109 6.75 18.72 -19.93
CA LEU A 109 7.39 17.67 -20.72
C LEU A 109 6.82 17.52 -22.15
N TRP A 110 5.81 18.32 -22.49
CA TRP A 110 5.23 18.42 -23.84
C TRP A 110 5.38 19.84 -24.40
N ASP A 111 5.12 20.03 -25.70
CA ASP A 111 5.21 21.37 -26.31
C ASP A 111 3.96 22.23 -26.05
N SER A 112 3.74 22.61 -24.79
CA SER A 112 2.66 23.54 -24.45
C SER A 112 2.73 24.83 -25.26
N LYS A 113 1.58 25.25 -25.79
CA LYS A 113 1.41 26.46 -26.60
C LYS A 113 0.95 27.65 -25.76
N MET A 114 0.70 27.44 -24.47
CA MET A 114 0.37 28.53 -23.56
C MET A 114 1.49 29.57 -23.50
N PRO A 115 1.17 30.88 -23.46
CA PRO A 115 2.17 31.94 -23.43
C PRO A 115 3.16 31.76 -22.28
N ASN A 116 4.44 31.98 -22.55
CA ASN A 116 5.54 31.89 -21.58
C ASN A 116 5.70 30.52 -20.88
N ALA A 117 5.08 29.45 -21.41
CA ALA A 117 5.29 28.10 -20.90
C ALA A 117 6.76 27.67 -21.05
N THR A 118 7.36 27.18 -19.96
CA THR A 118 8.68 26.55 -20.01
C THR A 118 8.52 25.08 -20.40
N THR A 119 8.87 24.74 -21.64
CA THR A 119 8.78 23.35 -22.16
C THR A 119 10.14 22.71 -22.40
N THR A 120 10.20 21.38 -22.36
CA THR A 120 11.38 20.59 -22.79
C THR A 120 11.72 20.80 -24.27
N VAL A 121 10.71 21.07 -25.10
CA VAL A 121 10.87 21.30 -26.54
C VAL A 121 11.63 22.60 -26.81
N LYS A 122 11.26 23.67 -26.11
CA LYS A 122 11.82 25.00 -26.34
C LYS A 122 13.08 25.24 -25.51
N HIS A 123 13.10 24.82 -24.26
CA HIS A 123 14.09 25.30 -23.28
C HIS A 123 15.11 24.26 -22.84
N SER A 124 14.77 22.96 -22.79
CA SER A 124 15.73 21.95 -22.34
C SER A 124 16.68 21.50 -23.46
N ALA A 125 17.75 20.79 -23.10
CA ALA A 125 18.67 20.15 -24.03
C ALA A 125 18.01 19.00 -24.82
N ALA A 126 16.89 18.46 -24.34
CA ALA A 126 16.18 17.38 -25.01
C ALA A 126 15.57 17.82 -26.35
N LYS A 127 15.06 19.06 -26.42
CA LYS A 127 14.39 19.64 -27.60
C LYS A 127 13.30 18.72 -28.19
N LYS A 128 12.58 18.00 -27.31
CA LYS A 128 11.61 16.96 -27.68
C LYS A 128 10.36 17.03 -26.81
N ASP A 129 9.22 16.69 -27.41
CA ASP A 129 8.00 16.31 -26.70
C ASP A 129 8.19 14.87 -26.17
N LEU A 130 8.04 14.70 -24.87
CA LEU A 130 8.27 13.45 -24.16
C LEU A 130 6.96 12.79 -23.72
N ILE A 131 5.82 13.49 -23.80
CA ILE A 131 4.51 12.95 -23.39
C ILE A 131 3.81 12.28 -24.58
N THR A 132 3.80 12.91 -25.75
CA THR A 132 3.14 12.36 -26.95
C THR A 132 3.58 10.92 -27.26
N PRO A 133 4.89 10.61 -27.41
CA PRO A 133 5.30 9.26 -27.78
C PRO A 133 5.06 8.24 -26.65
N PHE A 134 5.18 8.64 -25.38
CA PHE A 134 4.84 7.78 -24.24
C PHE A 134 3.37 7.39 -24.23
N VAL A 135 2.46 8.36 -24.35
CA VAL A 135 1.01 8.11 -24.38
C VAL A 135 0.63 7.23 -25.57
N ALA A 136 1.25 7.46 -26.73
CA ALA A 136 1.01 6.63 -27.91
C ALA A 136 1.38 5.15 -27.67
N ASP A 137 2.58 4.88 -27.13
CA ASP A 137 3.01 3.51 -26.81
C ASP A 137 2.17 2.89 -25.69
N LEU A 138 1.80 3.68 -24.67
CA LEU A 138 0.97 3.23 -23.55
C LEU A 138 -0.40 2.75 -24.05
N LYS A 139 -1.07 3.56 -24.88
CA LYS A 139 -2.35 3.19 -25.52
C LYS A 139 -2.21 1.97 -26.43
N LYS A 140 -1.16 1.92 -27.25
CA LYS A 140 -0.89 0.77 -28.13
C LYS A 140 -0.71 -0.53 -27.34
N SER A 141 -0.16 -0.46 -26.13
CA SER A 141 0.06 -1.62 -25.28
C SER A 141 -1.20 -2.16 -24.58
N GLY A 142 -2.29 -1.38 -24.57
CA GLY A 142 -3.54 -1.63 -23.85
C GLY A 142 -3.57 -1.15 -22.40
N LEU A 143 -2.53 -0.44 -21.96
CA LEU A 143 -2.48 0.16 -20.62
C LEU A 143 -3.33 1.44 -20.56
N LYS A 144 -3.92 1.68 -19.39
CA LYS A 144 -4.69 2.90 -19.11
C LYS A 144 -3.77 4.09 -18.94
N THR A 145 -4.18 5.23 -19.50
CA THR A 145 -3.37 6.45 -19.59
C THR A 145 -3.67 7.39 -18.42
N GLY A 146 -2.71 7.58 -17.53
CA GLY A 146 -2.73 8.55 -16.47
C GLY A 146 -1.76 9.71 -16.71
N LEU A 147 -2.19 10.93 -16.41
CA LEU A 147 -1.35 12.13 -16.49
C LEU A 147 -1.35 12.84 -15.14
N TYR A 148 -0.18 13.02 -14.56
CA TYR A 148 -0.02 13.89 -13.40
C TYR A 148 0.08 15.34 -13.83
N PHE A 149 -0.57 16.24 -13.08
CA PHE A 149 -0.54 17.68 -13.29
C PHE A 149 -0.46 18.43 -11.96
N SER A 150 0.63 19.17 -11.75
CA SER A 150 0.74 20.13 -10.65
C SER A 150 -0.13 21.37 -10.89
N LEU A 151 -1.01 21.68 -9.93
CA LEU A 151 -1.77 22.93 -9.92
C LEU A 151 -0.85 24.15 -9.71
N PRO A 152 0.06 24.19 -8.71
CA PRO A 152 1.09 25.21 -8.61
C PRO A 152 2.04 25.21 -9.80
N ASP A 153 2.61 26.39 -10.06
CA ASP A 153 3.70 26.60 -10.99
C ASP A 153 4.64 27.67 -10.44
N TRP A 154 5.59 27.26 -9.60
CA TRP A 154 6.47 28.17 -8.86
C TRP A 154 7.41 28.98 -9.79
N SER A 155 7.60 28.53 -11.03
CA SER A 155 8.41 29.24 -12.03
C SER A 155 7.60 30.21 -12.89
N TYR A 156 6.28 30.03 -13.01
CA TYR A 156 5.46 30.91 -13.84
C TYR A 156 5.32 32.29 -13.22
N THR A 157 5.58 33.32 -14.01
CA THR A 157 5.72 34.69 -13.50
C THR A 157 4.42 35.26 -12.93
N ASP A 158 3.26 34.80 -13.40
CA ASP A 158 1.95 35.25 -12.90
C ASP A 158 1.35 34.31 -11.84
N TYR A 159 2.09 33.32 -11.35
CA TYR A 159 1.71 32.61 -10.13
C TYR A 159 2.14 33.41 -8.90
N ASP A 160 1.35 33.41 -7.82
CA ASP A 160 1.64 34.20 -6.62
C ASP A 160 2.70 33.51 -5.74
N GLY A 161 2.74 32.18 -5.68
CA GLY A 161 3.77 31.40 -5.00
C GLY A 161 5.14 31.44 -5.72
N PHE A 162 6.24 31.30 -4.97
CA PHE A 162 7.58 31.16 -5.55
C PHE A 162 8.50 30.23 -4.75
N THR A 163 8.80 30.59 -3.51
CA THR A 163 9.51 29.72 -2.56
C THR A 163 8.72 29.67 -1.27
N ARG A 164 9.10 28.76 -0.38
CA ARG A 164 8.45 28.59 0.93
C ARG A 164 8.26 29.89 1.70
N ASP A 165 9.25 30.77 1.63
CA ASP A 165 9.27 32.03 2.39
C ASP A 165 8.94 33.26 1.52
N ARG A 166 8.67 33.07 0.23
CA ARG A 166 8.48 34.17 -0.72
C ARG A 166 7.30 33.94 -1.64
N LYS A 167 6.32 34.84 -1.55
CA LYS A 167 5.34 35.08 -2.62
C LYS A 167 5.84 36.18 -3.56
N ARG A 168 5.43 36.10 -4.83
CA ARG A 168 5.67 37.14 -5.84
C ARG A 168 4.75 38.34 -5.64
N TYR A 169 3.52 38.11 -5.20
CA TYR A 169 2.51 39.13 -4.91
C TYR A 169 1.37 38.51 -4.08
N ASP A 170 0.44 39.33 -3.60
CA ASP A 170 -0.84 38.87 -3.03
C ASP A 170 -1.90 38.79 -4.15
N TYR A 171 -2.38 37.59 -4.47
CA TYR A 171 -3.37 37.39 -5.52
C TYR A 171 -4.68 38.14 -5.31
N LYS A 172 -5.03 38.48 -4.06
CA LYS A 172 -6.22 39.28 -3.74
C LYS A 172 -6.06 40.75 -4.14
N GLN A 173 -4.82 41.24 -4.16
CA GLN A 173 -4.51 42.62 -4.54
C GLN A 173 -4.29 42.78 -6.04
N ASP A 174 -3.94 41.71 -6.75
CA ASP A 174 -3.84 41.66 -8.22
C ASP A 174 -4.56 40.44 -8.82
N PRO A 175 -5.91 40.43 -8.77
CA PRO A 175 -6.71 39.31 -9.28
C PRO A 175 -6.61 39.18 -10.81
N ALA A 176 -6.29 40.25 -11.53
CA ALA A 176 -6.11 40.23 -12.97
C ALA A 176 -4.87 39.42 -13.38
N ARG A 177 -3.76 39.58 -12.64
CA ARG A 177 -2.55 38.76 -12.83
C ARG A 177 -2.81 37.30 -12.50
N PHE A 178 -3.47 37.01 -11.37
CA PHE A 178 -3.81 35.63 -11.04
C PHE A 178 -4.76 34.99 -12.06
N LYS A 179 -5.68 35.77 -12.65
CA LYS A 179 -6.55 35.30 -13.73
C LYS A 179 -5.77 34.91 -15.00
N LYS A 180 -4.64 35.57 -15.30
CA LYS A 180 -3.73 35.14 -16.39
C LYS A 180 -3.14 33.76 -16.11
N PHE A 181 -2.72 33.51 -14.87
CA PHE A 181 -2.25 32.19 -14.46
C PHE A 181 -3.36 31.13 -14.51
N GLN A 182 -4.57 31.47 -14.07
CA GLN A 182 -5.73 30.58 -14.21
C GLN A 182 -5.99 30.19 -15.66
N ASN A 183 -5.97 31.17 -16.57
CA ASN A 183 -6.11 30.90 -17.99
C ASN A 183 -4.95 30.06 -18.54
N TYR A 184 -3.73 30.27 -18.05
CA TYR A 184 -2.54 29.49 -18.41
C TYR A 184 -2.71 28.00 -18.07
N PHE A 185 -2.94 27.64 -16.80
CA PHE A 185 -3.00 26.22 -16.43
C PHE A 185 -4.28 25.55 -16.98
N GLN A 186 -5.41 26.26 -17.09
CA GLN A 186 -6.62 25.73 -17.73
C GLN A 186 -6.37 25.41 -19.21
N GLY A 187 -5.63 26.29 -19.91
CA GLY A 187 -5.21 26.04 -21.28
C GLY A 187 -4.30 24.82 -21.40
N GLN A 188 -3.35 24.64 -20.51
CA GLN A 188 -2.50 23.43 -20.45
C GLN A 188 -3.34 22.16 -20.24
N LEU A 189 -4.29 22.17 -19.29
CA LEU A 189 -5.18 21.04 -19.07
C LEU A 189 -6.06 20.74 -20.30
N ASN A 190 -6.52 21.77 -21.01
CA ASN A 190 -7.24 21.59 -22.27
C ASN A 190 -6.34 20.99 -23.37
N GLU A 191 -5.08 21.41 -23.50
CA GLU A 191 -4.11 20.80 -24.42
C GLU A 191 -3.95 19.30 -24.13
N LEU A 192 -3.62 18.96 -22.88
CA LEU A 192 -3.42 17.57 -22.45
C LEU A 192 -4.69 16.72 -22.65
N SER A 193 -5.84 17.24 -22.24
CA SER A 193 -7.11 16.53 -22.35
C SER A 193 -7.51 16.28 -23.79
N ASN A 194 -7.48 17.30 -24.65
CA ASN A 194 -7.88 17.17 -26.06
C ASN A 194 -6.90 16.32 -26.87
N GLN A 195 -5.60 16.44 -26.61
CA GLN A 195 -4.57 15.71 -27.36
C GLN A 195 -4.49 14.24 -26.93
N TYR A 196 -4.63 13.96 -25.64
CA TYR A 196 -4.34 12.64 -25.08
C TYR A 196 -5.56 11.90 -24.57
N ASN A 197 -6.70 12.54 -24.34
CA ASN A 197 -7.93 11.92 -23.83
C ASN A 197 -7.65 10.90 -22.71
N PRO A 198 -7.03 11.31 -21.59
CA PRO A 198 -6.52 10.40 -20.57
C PRO A 198 -7.65 9.65 -19.85
N ASP A 199 -7.36 8.43 -19.38
CA ASP A 199 -8.26 7.68 -18.51
C ASP A 199 -8.25 8.23 -17.07
N LEU A 200 -7.12 8.80 -16.65
CA LEU A 200 -6.90 9.34 -15.30
C LEU A 200 -6.12 10.65 -15.34
N VAL A 201 -6.54 11.65 -14.57
CA VAL A 201 -5.73 12.85 -14.27
C VAL A 201 -5.46 12.91 -12.78
N TRP A 202 -4.17 12.95 -12.43
CA TRP A 202 -3.68 12.95 -11.07
C TRP A 202 -3.20 14.36 -10.71
N PHE A 203 -4.00 15.10 -9.95
CA PHE A 203 -3.66 16.46 -9.53
C PHE A 203 -2.81 16.48 -8.28
N ASP A 204 -2.05 17.56 -8.10
CA ASP A 204 -1.25 17.79 -6.91
C ASP A 204 -1.09 19.29 -6.62
N GLY A 205 -0.76 19.63 -5.38
CA GLY A 205 -0.58 21.01 -4.96
C GLY A 205 -1.88 21.75 -4.66
N ASP A 206 -2.99 21.05 -4.41
CA ASP A 206 -4.28 21.68 -4.13
C ASP A 206 -4.35 22.40 -2.78
N TRP A 207 -3.36 22.22 -1.91
CA TRP A 207 -3.25 22.87 -0.60
C TRP A 207 -2.90 24.38 -0.65
N GLU A 208 -2.35 24.90 -1.76
CA GLU A 208 -1.92 26.31 -1.81
C GLU A 208 -3.07 27.31 -1.99
N HIS A 209 -4.20 26.88 -2.54
CA HIS A 209 -5.39 27.71 -2.79
C HIS A 209 -6.70 26.93 -2.62
N SER A 210 -7.82 27.63 -2.44
CA SER A 210 -9.13 26.96 -2.34
C SER A 210 -9.59 26.36 -3.67
N GLY A 211 -10.56 25.44 -3.63
CA GLY A 211 -11.16 24.89 -4.85
C GLY A 211 -11.79 25.95 -5.76
N GLU A 212 -12.36 27.01 -5.20
CA GLU A 212 -12.88 28.16 -5.97
C GLU A 212 -11.75 28.92 -6.67
N GLU A 213 -10.63 29.15 -5.97
CA GLU A 213 -9.45 29.85 -6.50
C GLU A 213 -8.76 29.02 -7.58
N TRP A 214 -8.71 27.69 -7.43
CA TRP A 214 -8.29 26.79 -8.50
C TRP A 214 -9.31 26.64 -9.62
N GLN A 215 -10.53 27.14 -9.47
CA GLN A 215 -11.62 26.88 -10.41
C GLN A 215 -11.83 25.36 -10.61
N ALA A 216 -11.71 24.58 -9.53
CA ALA A 216 -11.76 23.11 -9.52
C ALA A 216 -12.99 22.56 -10.25
N LYS A 217 -14.16 23.18 -10.04
CA LYS A 217 -15.40 22.81 -10.75
C LYS A 217 -15.30 22.99 -12.27
N ASN A 218 -14.73 24.11 -12.73
CA ASN A 218 -14.54 24.36 -14.16
C ASN A 218 -13.51 23.41 -14.77
N ILE A 219 -12.42 23.09 -14.04
CA ILE A 219 -11.46 22.06 -14.44
C ILE A 219 -12.20 20.73 -14.68
N LEU A 220 -12.97 20.28 -13.69
CA LEU A 220 -13.68 19.01 -13.75
C LEU A 220 -14.68 18.97 -14.90
N GLU A 221 -15.46 20.04 -15.09
CA GLU A 221 -16.41 20.16 -16.20
C GLU A 221 -15.72 20.10 -17.56
N ASN A 222 -14.58 20.78 -17.74
CA ASN A 222 -13.85 20.78 -19.01
C ASN A 222 -13.20 19.44 -19.32
N LEU A 223 -12.60 18.78 -18.33
CA LEU A 223 -12.07 17.43 -18.49
C LEU A 223 -13.17 16.44 -18.88
N ARG A 224 -14.33 16.50 -18.21
CA ARG A 224 -15.46 15.60 -18.46
C ARG A 224 -16.19 15.87 -19.79
N LYS A 225 -16.09 17.08 -20.36
CA LYS A 225 -16.56 17.35 -21.73
C LYS A 225 -15.78 16.54 -22.77
N VAL A 226 -14.48 16.36 -22.56
CA VAL A 226 -13.61 15.60 -23.47
C VAL A 226 -13.73 14.10 -23.20
N ASN A 227 -13.58 13.69 -21.94
CA ASN A 227 -13.77 12.31 -21.51
C ASN A 227 -14.74 12.25 -20.33
N PRO A 228 -16.02 11.90 -20.55
CA PRO A 228 -17.01 11.75 -19.47
C PRO A 228 -16.61 10.74 -18.38
N ASN A 229 -15.68 9.82 -18.69
CA ASN A 229 -15.23 8.75 -17.81
C ASN A 229 -13.83 9.01 -17.20
N VAL A 230 -13.23 10.19 -17.37
CA VAL A 230 -11.92 10.50 -16.78
C VAL A 230 -11.96 10.41 -15.26
N ILE A 231 -11.06 9.63 -14.67
CA ILE A 231 -10.89 9.48 -13.22
C ILE A 231 -9.99 10.60 -12.69
N ILE A 232 -10.38 11.21 -11.59
CA ILE A 232 -9.66 12.28 -10.90
C ILE A 232 -9.34 11.84 -9.47
N ASN A 233 -8.13 12.08 -8.99
CA ASN A 233 -7.77 11.80 -7.60
C ASN A 233 -8.38 12.82 -6.62
N SER A 234 -8.31 12.55 -5.31
CA SER A 234 -8.86 13.43 -4.26
C SER A 234 -8.26 14.84 -4.20
N ARG A 235 -7.09 15.06 -4.81
CA ARG A 235 -6.30 16.31 -4.74
C ARG A 235 -6.74 17.37 -5.76
N LEU A 236 -8.05 17.48 -5.94
CA LEU A 236 -8.69 18.61 -6.62
C LEU A 236 -9.64 19.29 -5.63
N ASN A 237 -9.17 19.53 -4.41
CA ASN A 237 -9.88 20.21 -3.33
C ASN A 237 -11.32 19.65 -3.13
N GLY A 238 -11.43 18.33 -2.93
CA GLY A 238 -12.71 17.65 -2.69
C GLY A 238 -13.53 17.27 -3.93
N HIS A 239 -13.00 17.47 -5.14
CA HIS A 239 -13.68 17.15 -6.42
C HIS A 239 -13.20 15.84 -7.08
N GLY A 240 -12.51 14.98 -6.31
CA GLY A 240 -11.97 13.70 -6.79
C GLY A 240 -12.93 12.51 -6.72
N ASP A 241 -12.58 11.44 -7.42
CA ASP A 241 -13.32 10.17 -7.47
C ASP A 241 -12.76 9.11 -6.49
N TYR A 242 -11.55 9.27 -5.95
CA TYR A 242 -10.90 8.30 -5.05
C TYR A 242 -9.89 8.94 -4.07
N ASP A 243 -9.65 8.29 -2.92
CA ASP A 243 -8.67 8.75 -1.89
C ASP A 243 -7.21 8.38 -2.27
N THR A 244 -6.25 9.28 -2.00
CA THR A 244 -4.80 9.07 -2.27
C THR A 244 -3.92 9.12 -1.01
N PRO A 245 -3.89 8.08 -0.16
CA PRO A 245 -2.83 7.97 0.84
C PRO A 245 -1.44 7.97 0.18
N GLU A 246 -0.48 8.64 0.79
CA GLU A 246 0.87 8.78 0.25
C GLU A 246 1.91 8.28 1.25
N GLN A 247 2.84 7.41 0.81
CA GLN A 247 3.95 6.80 1.59
C GLN A 247 3.53 5.92 2.79
N GLY A 248 2.52 6.31 3.56
CA GLY A 248 2.02 5.58 4.72
C GLY A 248 1.06 4.46 4.30
N VAL A 249 1.51 3.22 4.37
CA VAL A 249 0.64 2.06 4.13
C VAL A 249 -0.49 2.06 5.17
N PRO A 250 -1.78 2.13 4.75
CA PRO A 250 -2.88 2.15 5.70
C PRO A 250 -2.89 0.90 6.60
N VAL A 251 -3.08 1.09 7.90
CA VAL A 251 -3.30 -0.01 8.86
C VAL A 251 -4.78 -0.33 9.06
N VAL A 252 -5.64 0.56 8.56
CA VAL A 252 -7.09 0.41 8.48
C VAL A 252 -7.51 0.78 7.07
N ARG A 253 -8.52 0.07 6.53
CA ARG A 253 -9.07 0.36 5.21
C ARG A 253 -9.54 1.82 5.14
N PRO A 254 -9.08 2.61 4.14
CA PRO A 254 -9.60 3.95 3.89
C PRO A 254 -11.12 3.97 3.71
N ALA A 255 -11.75 5.10 4.05
CA ALA A 255 -13.20 5.23 4.03
C ALA A 255 -13.79 5.26 2.61
N SER A 256 -13.04 5.81 1.64
CA SER A 256 -13.44 5.78 0.24
C SER A 256 -13.49 4.34 -0.29
N PRO A 257 -14.54 3.94 -1.04
CA PRO A 257 -14.61 2.60 -1.62
C PRO A 257 -13.41 2.31 -2.53
N GLU A 258 -13.04 3.28 -3.35
CA GLU A 258 -11.82 3.31 -4.17
C GLU A 258 -10.76 4.22 -3.55
N TRP A 259 -9.53 3.71 -3.51
CA TRP A 259 -8.36 4.44 -3.02
C TRP A 259 -7.08 3.85 -3.61
N GLU A 260 -6.02 4.63 -3.62
CA GLU A 260 -4.73 4.26 -4.20
C GLU A 260 -3.57 4.79 -3.35
N LEU A 261 -2.69 3.89 -2.91
CA LEU A 261 -1.45 4.26 -2.25
C LEU A 261 -0.41 4.63 -3.32
N CYS A 262 0.03 5.88 -3.36
CA CYS A 262 1.24 6.24 -4.09
C CYS A 262 2.48 6.01 -3.22
N TYR A 263 3.49 5.35 -3.79
CA TYR A 263 4.57 4.73 -3.02
C TYR A 263 5.89 4.71 -3.79
N THR A 264 6.97 5.17 -3.16
CA THR A 264 8.33 5.18 -3.74
C THR A 264 9.06 3.86 -3.50
N MET A 265 9.98 3.51 -4.40
CA MET A 265 10.86 2.35 -4.22
C MET A 265 11.95 2.61 -3.17
N ASN A 266 12.55 3.80 -3.18
CA ASN A 266 13.48 4.31 -2.17
C ASN A 266 12.82 5.48 -1.40
N ASP A 267 13.58 6.46 -0.93
CA ASP A 267 13.07 7.60 -0.17
C ASP A 267 12.78 8.84 -1.06
N SER A 268 12.85 8.68 -2.39
CA SER A 268 12.71 9.76 -3.38
C SER A 268 11.69 9.42 -4.47
N TRP A 269 10.95 10.44 -4.95
CA TRP A 269 10.12 10.34 -6.16
C TRP A 269 10.97 10.52 -7.43
N GLY A 270 11.67 11.66 -7.55
CA GLY A 270 12.63 11.86 -8.62
C GLY A 270 13.88 11.00 -8.49
N TYR A 271 14.60 10.81 -9.60
CA TYR A 271 15.90 10.12 -9.57
C TYR A 271 16.89 10.83 -8.64
N GLN A 272 17.35 10.13 -7.60
CA GLN A 272 18.44 10.58 -6.73
C GLN A 272 19.56 9.53 -6.69
N PRO A 273 20.77 9.82 -7.22
CA PRO A 273 21.84 8.83 -7.39
C PRO A 273 22.48 8.37 -6.08
N TYR A 274 22.27 9.10 -4.98
CA TYR A 274 22.81 8.77 -3.66
C TYR A 274 21.77 8.18 -2.69
N ASP A 275 20.50 8.12 -3.11
CA ASP A 275 19.46 7.43 -2.36
C ASP A 275 19.46 5.93 -2.73
N ASN A 276 20.25 5.19 -1.96
CA ASN A 276 20.41 3.73 -2.11
C ASN A 276 19.45 2.93 -1.22
N HIS A 277 18.51 3.59 -0.53
CA HIS A 277 17.64 2.95 0.46
C HIS A 277 16.42 2.28 -0.20
N TYR A 278 16.69 1.39 -1.16
CA TYR A 278 15.67 0.71 -1.94
C TYR A 278 15.00 -0.41 -1.15
N LYS A 279 13.67 -0.43 -1.20
CA LYS A 279 12.86 -1.57 -0.77
C LYS A 279 13.11 -2.76 -1.68
N SER A 280 13.11 -3.96 -1.11
CA SER A 280 13.20 -5.20 -1.90
C SER A 280 11.91 -5.48 -2.68
N SER A 281 11.98 -6.30 -3.73
CA SER A 281 10.78 -6.79 -4.43
C SER A 281 9.79 -7.47 -3.49
N ASN A 282 10.26 -8.20 -2.48
CA ASN A 282 9.42 -8.81 -1.45
C ASN A 282 8.58 -7.78 -0.70
N MET A 283 9.20 -6.68 -0.25
CA MET A 283 8.53 -5.61 0.47
C MET A 283 7.46 -4.95 -0.41
N ILE A 284 7.78 -4.66 -1.68
CA ILE A 284 6.82 -4.09 -2.64
C ILE A 284 5.64 -5.04 -2.91
N ILE A 285 5.89 -6.33 -3.10
CA ILE A 285 4.84 -7.34 -3.30
C ILE A 285 3.92 -7.39 -2.07
N ARG A 286 4.48 -7.36 -0.86
CA ARG A 286 3.69 -7.38 0.38
C ARG A 286 2.88 -6.10 0.56
N THR A 287 3.42 -4.93 0.17
CA THR A 287 2.65 -3.68 0.13
C THR A 287 1.51 -3.75 -0.88
N LEU A 288 1.72 -4.35 -2.07
CA LEU A 288 0.62 -4.61 -3.02
C LEU A 288 -0.45 -5.49 -2.39
N VAL A 289 -0.05 -6.58 -1.72
CA VAL A 289 -0.96 -7.50 -1.01
C VAL A 289 -1.75 -6.77 0.08
N ASP A 290 -1.11 -5.87 0.85
CA ASP A 290 -1.81 -5.03 1.83
C ASP A 290 -2.89 -4.18 1.16
N CYS A 291 -2.54 -3.46 0.07
CA CYS A 291 -3.50 -2.63 -0.66
C CYS A 291 -4.70 -3.44 -1.16
N ILE A 292 -4.47 -4.55 -1.89
CA ILE A 292 -5.56 -5.33 -2.48
C ILE A 292 -6.40 -6.04 -1.42
N SER A 293 -5.81 -6.44 -0.28
CA SER A 293 -6.56 -7.06 0.83
C SER A 293 -7.58 -6.10 1.45
N MET A 294 -7.30 -4.79 1.38
CA MET A 294 -8.18 -3.70 1.79
C MET A 294 -8.97 -3.10 0.61
N GLY A 295 -8.89 -3.71 -0.57
CA GLY A 295 -9.63 -3.33 -1.78
C GLY A 295 -9.05 -2.18 -2.60
N GLY A 296 -7.91 -1.62 -2.22
CA GLY A 296 -7.28 -0.49 -2.91
C GLY A 296 -6.26 -0.88 -3.98
N ASN A 297 -5.64 0.15 -4.54
CA ASN A 297 -4.58 0.05 -5.54
C ASN A 297 -3.22 0.46 -4.97
N LEU A 298 -2.15 -0.03 -5.60
CA LEU A 298 -0.78 0.46 -5.43
C LEU A 298 -0.35 1.19 -6.70
N LEU A 299 0.07 2.44 -6.55
CA LEU A 299 0.73 3.24 -7.57
C LEU A 299 2.22 3.36 -7.21
N LEU A 300 3.03 2.47 -7.79
CA LEU A 300 4.45 2.34 -7.46
C LEU A 300 5.28 3.25 -8.35
N ASP A 301 6.10 4.10 -7.75
CA ASP A 301 6.88 5.11 -8.47
C ASP A 301 8.21 4.59 -9.03
N ILE A 302 8.59 5.17 -10.17
CA ILE A 302 9.95 5.16 -10.71
C ILE A 302 10.42 6.60 -10.98
N GLY A 303 11.71 6.83 -10.74
CA GLY A 303 12.41 8.07 -11.08
C GLY A 303 13.47 7.81 -12.16
N PRO A 304 13.17 8.05 -13.46
CA PRO A 304 14.13 7.90 -14.53
C PRO A 304 15.25 8.95 -14.51
N LYS A 305 16.42 8.61 -15.06
CA LYS A 305 17.58 9.50 -15.17
C LYS A 305 17.34 10.58 -16.23
N ALA A 306 18.13 11.66 -16.21
CA ALA A 306 18.02 12.75 -17.18
C ALA A 306 18.21 12.34 -18.66
N ASP A 307 18.94 11.25 -18.92
CA ASP A 307 19.09 10.70 -20.26
C ASP A 307 17.90 9.83 -20.71
N GLY A 308 16.93 9.56 -19.83
CA GLY A 308 15.76 8.74 -20.11
C GLY A 308 15.92 7.24 -19.80
N THR A 309 17.05 6.81 -19.24
CA THR A 309 17.19 5.44 -18.73
C THR A 309 16.58 5.27 -17.34
N ILE A 310 16.06 4.08 -17.04
CA ILE A 310 15.55 3.72 -15.71
C ILE A 310 16.70 3.11 -14.89
N ALA A 311 16.81 3.45 -13.61
CA ALA A 311 17.87 2.94 -12.74
C ALA A 311 17.80 1.39 -12.62
N PRO A 312 18.95 0.68 -12.64
CA PRO A 312 18.96 -0.79 -12.58
C PRO A 312 18.22 -1.38 -11.39
N GLU A 313 18.24 -0.71 -10.25
CA GLU A 313 17.55 -1.08 -9.01
C GLU A 313 16.02 -1.08 -9.23
N GLN A 314 15.50 -0.03 -9.86
CA GLN A 314 14.09 0.09 -10.21
C GLN A 314 13.67 -0.98 -11.23
N VAL A 315 14.51 -1.24 -12.24
CA VAL A 315 14.27 -2.33 -13.22
C VAL A 315 14.20 -3.69 -12.52
N LYS A 316 15.13 -3.97 -11.61
CA LYS A 316 15.16 -5.23 -10.84
C LYS A 316 13.88 -5.40 -10.01
N ILE A 317 13.42 -4.33 -9.34
CA ILE A 317 12.19 -4.36 -8.55
C ILE A 317 10.97 -4.64 -9.43
N LEU A 318 10.82 -3.92 -10.55
CA LEU A 318 9.69 -4.11 -11.48
C LEU A 318 9.67 -5.51 -12.10
N LYS A 319 10.83 -6.08 -12.43
CA LYS A 319 10.92 -7.47 -12.92
C LYS A 319 10.59 -8.49 -11.83
N GLY A 320 11.03 -8.27 -10.59
CA GLY A 320 10.64 -9.10 -9.44
C GLY A 320 9.13 -9.08 -9.20
N LEU A 321 8.51 -7.89 -9.32
CA LEU A 321 7.07 -7.72 -9.28
C LEU A 321 6.40 -8.46 -10.45
N GLY A 322 6.89 -8.29 -11.68
CA GLY A 322 6.41 -8.98 -12.88
C GLY A 322 6.40 -10.50 -12.77
N ARG A 323 7.48 -11.09 -12.24
CA ARG A 323 7.55 -12.53 -11.95
C ARG A 323 6.43 -12.98 -11.01
N TRP A 324 6.09 -12.18 -9.99
CA TRP A 324 5.04 -12.51 -9.04
C TRP A 324 3.64 -12.30 -9.64
N THR A 325 3.40 -11.14 -10.25
CA THR A 325 2.09 -10.72 -10.75
C THR A 325 1.62 -11.60 -11.91
N GLN A 326 2.54 -12.05 -12.78
CA GLN A 326 2.20 -12.98 -13.86
C GLN A 326 1.74 -14.34 -13.32
N LYS A 327 2.44 -14.87 -12.31
CA LYS A 327 2.10 -16.16 -11.69
C LYS A 327 0.78 -16.13 -10.94
N HIS A 328 0.47 -14.99 -10.30
CA HIS A 328 -0.65 -14.84 -9.37
C HIS A 328 -1.79 -13.93 -9.86
N ALA A 329 -1.84 -13.65 -11.17
CA ALA A 329 -2.72 -12.65 -11.76
C ALA A 329 -4.20 -12.77 -11.36
N GLU A 330 -4.73 -14.00 -11.27
CA GLU A 330 -6.15 -14.24 -10.94
C GLU A 330 -6.54 -13.85 -9.50
N ALA A 331 -5.56 -13.73 -8.61
CA ALA A 331 -5.77 -13.30 -7.23
C ALA A 331 -5.62 -11.77 -7.08
N ILE A 332 -4.95 -11.11 -8.03
CA ILE A 332 -4.69 -9.67 -7.98
C ILE A 332 -5.82 -8.93 -8.69
N TYR A 333 -5.99 -9.16 -9.99
CA TYR A 333 -6.83 -8.30 -10.82
C TYR A 333 -8.31 -8.65 -10.66
N GLY A 334 -9.14 -7.62 -10.51
CA GLY A 334 -10.59 -7.77 -10.34
C GLY A 334 -11.04 -8.35 -9.00
N THR A 335 -10.13 -8.52 -8.03
CA THR A 335 -10.50 -8.95 -6.68
C THR A 335 -11.00 -7.80 -5.82
N GLN A 336 -11.71 -8.15 -4.75
CA GLN A 336 -12.24 -7.25 -3.75
C GLN A 336 -11.55 -7.49 -2.41
N ALA A 337 -11.76 -6.57 -1.46
CA ALA A 337 -11.29 -6.70 -0.10
C ALA A 337 -11.64 -8.09 0.49
N GLY A 338 -10.72 -8.61 1.29
CA GLY A 338 -10.81 -9.93 1.88
C GLY A 338 -11.84 -10.06 3.00
N ILE A 339 -11.77 -11.20 3.69
CA ILE A 339 -12.51 -11.44 4.92
C ILE A 339 -11.85 -10.71 6.11
N PRO A 340 -12.57 -10.51 7.23
CA PRO A 340 -11.98 -9.94 8.44
C PRO A 340 -10.73 -10.69 8.92
N ASN A 341 -9.88 -10.00 9.69
CA ASN A 341 -8.70 -10.61 10.30
C ASN A 341 -9.12 -11.69 11.32
N GLY A 342 -8.23 -12.66 11.60
CA GLY A 342 -8.46 -13.72 12.60
C GLY A 342 -8.84 -15.09 12.01
N HIS A 343 -9.20 -15.14 10.73
CA HIS A 343 -9.52 -16.40 10.04
C HIS A 343 -8.28 -17.15 9.51
N ILE A 344 -7.16 -16.45 9.38
CA ILE A 344 -5.87 -16.97 8.92
C ILE A 344 -4.75 -16.01 9.37
N ALA A 345 -3.56 -16.54 9.63
CA ALA A 345 -2.35 -15.75 9.85
C ALA A 345 -1.78 -15.20 8.53
N GLY A 346 -2.57 -14.44 7.78
CA GLY A 346 -2.19 -13.90 6.48
C GLY A 346 -3.20 -12.88 5.99
N LYS A 347 -3.03 -12.40 4.76
CA LYS A 347 -4.01 -11.51 4.10
C LYS A 347 -4.94 -12.30 3.22
N THR A 348 -6.08 -11.70 2.86
CA THR A 348 -7.03 -12.34 1.95
C THR A 348 -7.63 -11.36 0.95
N THR A 349 -8.12 -11.87 -0.17
CA THR A 349 -8.98 -11.16 -1.11
C THR A 349 -10.10 -12.07 -1.58
N LEU A 350 -11.19 -11.49 -2.07
CA LEU A 350 -12.33 -12.23 -2.63
C LEU A 350 -12.45 -11.99 -4.14
N SER A 351 -12.90 -13.00 -4.88
CA SER A 351 -13.43 -12.80 -6.23
C SER A 351 -14.70 -11.92 -6.20
N LYS A 352 -15.10 -11.37 -7.36
CA LYS A 352 -16.30 -10.52 -7.48
C LYS A 352 -17.58 -11.17 -6.96
N ASN A 353 -17.75 -12.46 -7.23
CA ASN A 353 -18.91 -13.24 -6.78
C ASN A 353 -18.74 -13.80 -5.35
N LYS A 354 -17.57 -13.58 -4.73
CA LYS A 354 -17.19 -14.04 -3.39
C LYS A 354 -17.21 -15.56 -3.21
N ASP A 355 -17.20 -16.33 -4.31
CA ASP A 355 -17.15 -17.80 -4.34
C ASP A 355 -15.71 -18.35 -4.42
N VAL A 356 -14.73 -17.46 -4.55
CA VAL A 356 -13.29 -17.75 -4.40
C VAL A 356 -12.68 -16.83 -3.35
N LEU A 357 -12.04 -17.43 -2.35
CA LEU A 357 -11.19 -16.78 -1.36
C LEU A 357 -9.72 -17.03 -1.71
N TYR A 358 -8.94 -15.96 -1.84
CA TYR A 358 -7.50 -16.04 -1.99
C TYR A 358 -6.81 -15.74 -0.67
N LEU A 359 -5.81 -16.55 -0.32
CA LEU A 359 -4.99 -16.42 0.88
C LEU A 359 -3.57 -16.02 0.46
N TYR A 360 -2.98 -15.04 1.14
CA TYR A 360 -1.62 -14.56 0.88
C TYR A 360 -0.74 -14.85 2.08
N LEU A 361 0.25 -15.71 1.87
CA LEU A 361 1.14 -16.24 2.89
C LEU A 361 2.55 -15.72 2.64
N ASP A 362 3.04 -14.86 3.53
CA ASP A 362 4.40 -14.30 3.50
C ASP A 362 5.39 -15.11 4.34
N TYR A 363 5.07 -16.38 4.60
CA TYR A 363 5.89 -17.33 5.33
C TYR A 363 5.73 -18.75 4.76
N LYS A 364 6.72 -19.60 5.05
CA LYS A 364 6.76 -21.03 4.72
C LYS A 364 6.65 -21.83 6.01
N THR A 365 5.85 -22.90 6.01
CA THR A 365 5.68 -23.70 7.21
C THR A 365 5.46 -25.18 6.90
N LYS A 366 5.93 -26.04 7.80
CA LYS A 366 5.67 -27.49 7.83
C LYS A 366 4.59 -27.87 8.85
N ASN A 367 4.10 -26.89 9.60
CA ASN A 367 3.23 -27.06 10.77
C ASN A 367 1.73 -26.98 10.41
N GLY A 368 1.42 -26.82 9.12
CA GLY A 368 0.09 -26.54 8.63
C GLY A 368 -0.32 -25.07 8.81
N ILE A 369 -1.34 -24.66 8.08
CA ILE A 369 -1.91 -23.31 8.11
C ILE A 369 -3.37 -23.44 8.49
N LEU A 370 -3.74 -22.83 9.61
CA LEU A 370 -5.13 -22.82 10.08
C LEU A 370 -5.95 -21.83 9.24
N LEU A 371 -7.01 -22.35 8.63
CA LEU A 371 -8.08 -21.58 8.00
C LEU A 371 -9.35 -21.83 8.82
N SER A 372 -9.79 -20.85 9.59
CA SER A 372 -10.89 -20.98 10.55
C SER A 372 -12.17 -20.27 10.10
N GLY A 373 -13.31 -20.71 10.62
CA GLY A 373 -14.59 -20.04 10.50
C GLY A 373 -15.20 -20.06 9.09
N ILE A 374 -14.83 -21.00 8.22
CA ILE A 374 -15.37 -21.12 6.86
C ILE A 374 -16.60 -22.02 6.85
N LYS A 375 -17.79 -21.40 6.88
CA LYS A 375 -19.08 -22.12 6.84
C LYS A 375 -19.44 -22.60 5.43
N SER A 376 -19.05 -21.85 4.41
CA SER A 376 -19.27 -22.27 3.01
C SER A 376 -18.56 -23.57 2.68
N LYS A 377 -19.20 -24.44 1.90
CA LYS A 377 -18.60 -25.70 1.46
C LYS A 377 -17.41 -25.42 0.53
N ILE A 378 -16.22 -25.82 0.94
CA ILE A 378 -15.02 -25.79 0.10
C ILE A 378 -15.12 -26.89 -0.97
N ASN A 379 -14.95 -26.50 -2.23
CA ASN A 379 -14.87 -27.41 -3.37
C ASN A 379 -13.42 -27.83 -3.65
N LYS A 380 -12.49 -26.87 -3.64
CA LYS A 380 -11.09 -27.11 -4.00
C LYS A 380 -10.17 -26.09 -3.33
N ILE A 381 -8.97 -26.55 -2.96
CA ILE A 381 -7.88 -25.70 -2.49
C ILE A 381 -6.65 -25.97 -3.36
N GLU A 382 -6.02 -24.94 -3.92
CA GLU A 382 -4.80 -25.06 -4.71
C GLU A 382 -3.91 -23.81 -4.64
N VAL A 383 -2.61 -23.99 -4.81
CA VAL A 383 -1.66 -22.87 -4.95
C VAL A 383 -1.81 -22.26 -6.35
N VAL A 384 -1.96 -20.93 -6.41
CA VAL A 384 -2.07 -20.20 -7.68
C VAL A 384 -0.74 -20.31 -8.46
N GLY A 385 -0.85 -20.54 -9.76
CA GLY A 385 0.28 -20.75 -10.67
C GLY A 385 0.76 -22.19 -10.77
N SER A 386 1.06 -22.87 -9.66
CA SER A 386 1.51 -24.28 -9.68
C SER A 386 0.38 -25.30 -9.68
N LYS A 387 -0.83 -24.90 -9.23
CA LYS A 387 -2.01 -25.77 -9.03
C LYS A 387 -1.76 -26.92 -8.03
N ALA A 388 -0.70 -26.84 -7.24
CA ALA A 388 -0.40 -27.79 -6.19
C ALA A 388 -1.51 -27.76 -5.13
N GLN A 389 -1.96 -28.93 -4.67
CA GLN A 389 -3.03 -29.01 -3.66
C GLN A 389 -2.42 -29.34 -2.29
N PRO A 390 -2.81 -28.64 -1.22
CA PRO A 390 -2.39 -29.01 0.13
C PRO A 390 -3.07 -30.29 0.59
N TYR A 391 -2.38 -31.04 1.45
CA TYR A 391 -3.06 -32.03 2.29
C TYR A 391 -3.93 -31.30 3.32
N THR A 392 -5.25 -31.47 3.21
CA THR A 392 -6.23 -30.72 3.98
C THR A 392 -6.87 -31.61 5.04
N ILE A 393 -6.80 -31.17 6.30
CA ILE A 393 -7.46 -31.84 7.44
C ILE A 393 -8.63 -30.97 7.88
N LYS A 394 -9.84 -31.52 7.86
CA LYS A 394 -11.02 -30.84 8.43
C LYS A 394 -11.03 -31.06 9.94
N LEU A 395 -10.87 -30.00 10.72
CA LEU A 395 -10.77 -30.06 12.18
C LEU A 395 -12.15 -30.11 12.85
N ASN A 396 -13.09 -29.32 12.32
CA ASN A 396 -14.48 -29.28 12.75
C ASN A 396 -15.35 -28.83 11.56
N GLU A 397 -16.60 -28.40 11.79
CA GLU A 397 -17.51 -28.00 10.71
C GLU A 397 -16.98 -26.84 9.84
N THR A 398 -16.20 -25.92 10.43
CA THR A 398 -15.79 -24.64 9.84
C THR A 398 -14.29 -24.46 9.66
N ASP A 399 -13.47 -25.28 10.33
CA ASP A 399 -12.02 -25.07 10.41
C ASP A 399 -11.24 -26.17 9.69
N TYR A 400 -10.18 -25.75 9.03
CA TYR A 400 -9.33 -26.58 8.18
C TYR A 400 -7.86 -26.32 8.48
N LEU A 401 -7.05 -27.37 8.47
CA LEU A 401 -5.59 -27.28 8.50
C LEU A 401 -5.03 -27.63 7.12
N LEU A 402 -4.29 -26.70 6.53
CA LEU A 402 -3.73 -26.82 5.18
C LEU A 402 -2.22 -27.10 5.26
N ASN A 403 -1.79 -28.27 4.78
CA ASN A 403 -0.39 -28.67 4.77
C ASN A 403 0.19 -28.67 3.35
N PHE A 404 1.22 -27.86 3.12
CA PHE A 404 1.87 -27.70 1.82
C PHE A 404 3.24 -28.36 1.82
N LYS A 405 3.72 -28.77 0.64
CA LYS A 405 5.13 -29.14 0.49
C LYS A 405 5.97 -27.87 0.44
N GLU A 406 7.20 -27.95 0.94
CA GLU A 406 8.11 -26.81 0.97
C GLU A 406 8.36 -26.20 -0.43
N ALA A 407 8.39 -27.05 -1.46
CA ALA A 407 8.57 -26.64 -2.86
C ALA A 407 7.33 -25.92 -3.47
N ASP A 408 6.16 -26.00 -2.83
CA ASP A 408 4.94 -25.37 -3.33
C ASP A 408 4.88 -23.88 -2.94
N PHE A 409 5.68 -23.45 -1.95
CA PHE A 409 5.74 -22.05 -1.53
C PHE A 409 6.50 -21.18 -2.53
N ASP A 410 5.95 -20.00 -2.78
CA ASP A 410 6.63 -18.93 -3.49
C ASP A 410 7.82 -18.38 -2.68
N SER A 411 8.79 -17.76 -3.35
CA SER A 411 9.91 -17.07 -2.69
C SER A 411 9.48 -15.82 -1.94
N ASP A 412 8.41 -15.16 -2.40
CA ASP A 412 7.97 -13.87 -1.84
C ASP A 412 6.64 -13.97 -1.11
N VAL A 413 5.56 -14.28 -1.83
CA VAL A 413 4.24 -14.46 -1.20
C VAL A 413 3.55 -15.62 -1.91
N THR A 414 3.21 -16.65 -1.15
CA THR A 414 2.46 -17.79 -1.67
C THR A 414 0.99 -17.44 -1.70
N VAL A 415 0.33 -17.67 -2.84
CA VAL A 415 -1.10 -17.41 -3.00
C VAL A 415 -1.85 -18.73 -3.10
N VAL A 416 -2.83 -18.92 -2.23
CA VAL A 416 -3.69 -20.11 -2.21
C VAL A 416 -5.11 -19.71 -2.61
N LYS A 417 -5.68 -20.43 -3.57
CA LYS A 417 -7.05 -20.31 -4.04
C LYS A 417 -7.93 -21.31 -3.31
N VAL A 418 -8.97 -20.83 -2.63
CA VAL A 418 -10.01 -21.63 -2.00
C VAL A 418 -11.31 -21.40 -2.77
N SER A 419 -11.69 -22.37 -3.58
CA SER A 419 -12.95 -22.34 -4.36
C SER A 419 -14.09 -22.91 -3.54
N LEU A 420 -15.21 -22.20 -3.49
CA LEU A 420 -16.38 -22.49 -2.66
C LEU A 420 -17.59 -22.85 -3.53
N ASN A 421 -18.54 -23.56 -2.95
CA ASN A 421 -19.85 -23.77 -3.57
C ASN A 421 -20.76 -22.56 -3.25
N GLY A 422 -20.61 -21.48 -4.02
CA GLY A 422 -21.32 -20.22 -3.83
C GLY A 422 -20.56 -19.22 -2.93
N PRO A 423 -21.15 -18.03 -2.65
CA PRO A 423 -20.50 -16.98 -1.89
C PRO A 423 -20.03 -17.43 -0.49
N ILE A 424 -18.92 -16.87 -0.03
CA ILE A 424 -18.37 -17.14 1.30
C ILE A 424 -19.34 -16.73 2.41
N GLN A 425 -19.51 -17.64 3.36
CA GLN A 425 -20.20 -17.44 4.62
C GLN A 425 -19.21 -17.79 5.72
N LEU A 426 -19.11 -16.90 6.70
CA LEU A 426 -18.26 -17.09 7.86
C LEU A 426 -19.11 -17.57 9.04
N ALA A 427 -18.51 -18.38 9.90
CA ALA A 427 -19.08 -18.70 11.20
C ALA A 427 -19.13 -17.43 12.08
N GLU A 428 -20.05 -17.40 13.05
CA GLU A 428 -19.97 -16.39 14.11
C GLU A 428 -18.64 -16.53 14.84
N ASP A 429 -18.04 -15.39 15.21
CA ASP A 429 -16.79 -15.35 15.95
C ASP A 429 -17.01 -15.91 17.37
N LYS A 430 -16.84 -17.22 17.50
CA LYS A 430 -16.75 -17.88 18.80
C LYS A 430 -15.28 -17.92 19.16
N GLN A 431 -14.87 -16.97 19.99
CA GLN A 431 -13.54 -16.95 20.54
C GLN A 431 -13.32 -18.22 21.39
N GLU A 432 -12.68 -19.23 20.78
CA GLU A 432 -12.41 -20.51 21.42
C GLU A 432 -11.27 -20.31 22.43
N THR A 433 -11.62 -20.27 23.71
CA THR A 433 -10.64 -20.19 24.79
C THR A 433 -9.89 -21.51 24.90
N LEU A 434 -8.58 -21.47 24.69
CA LEU A 434 -7.72 -22.64 24.94
C LEU A 434 -7.59 -22.82 26.44
N SER A 435 -7.90 -24.01 26.98
CA SER A 435 -7.60 -24.29 28.40
C SER A 435 -6.14 -24.68 28.58
N LEU A 436 -5.60 -24.53 29.80
CA LEU A 436 -4.23 -25.00 30.09
C LEU A 436 -4.11 -26.51 29.81
N SER A 437 -5.10 -27.30 30.19
CA SER A 437 -5.14 -28.74 29.90
C SER A 437 -5.11 -29.05 28.41
N ASP A 438 -5.85 -28.31 27.59
CA ASP A 438 -5.90 -28.52 26.13
C ASP A 438 -4.60 -28.09 25.45
N LEU A 439 -3.94 -27.04 25.95
CA LEU A 439 -2.62 -26.61 25.46
C LEU A 439 -1.60 -27.74 25.59
N TYR A 440 -1.55 -28.39 26.75
CA TYR A 440 -0.60 -29.46 27.07
C TYR A 440 -1.04 -30.85 26.62
N ALA A 441 -2.29 -31.02 26.18
CA ALA A 441 -2.79 -32.32 25.73
C ALA A 441 -1.98 -32.80 24.52
N ALA A 442 -1.45 -34.02 24.60
CA ALA A 442 -0.80 -34.66 23.46
C ALA A 442 -1.81 -34.74 22.29
N PRO A 443 -1.46 -34.25 21.10
CA PRO A 443 -2.41 -34.19 20.00
C PRO A 443 -2.84 -35.60 19.60
N LYS A 444 -4.16 -35.79 19.42
CA LYS A 444 -4.74 -37.07 18.98
C LYS A 444 -4.29 -37.50 17.57
N GLN A 445 -3.65 -36.61 16.82
CA GLN A 445 -3.16 -36.81 15.46
C GLN A 445 -1.78 -36.17 15.27
N ARG A 446 -0.83 -36.88 14.65
CA ARG A 446 0.50 -36.35 14.30
C ARG A 446 0.35 -35.09 13.44
N GLY A 447 1.10 -34.03 13.78
CA GLY A 447 1.12 -32.76 13.03
C GLY A 447 0.28 -31.63 13.63
N LEU A 448 -0.43 -31.86 14.73
CA LEU A 448 -1.28 -30.84 15.39
C LEU A 448 -0.63 -30.15 16.60
N THR A 449 0.58 -30.52 17.03
CA THR A 449 1.26 -29.89 18.19
C THR A 449 1.34 -28.36 18.02
N ASN A 450 1.68 -27.89 16.83
CA ASN A 450 1.85 -26.47 16.54
C ASN A 450 0.54 -25.70 16.37
N LEU A 451 -0.58 -26.41 16.19
CA LEU A 451 -1.91 -25.82 16.22
C LEU A 451 -2.21 -25.25 17.62
N ASN A 452 -1.81 -25.94 18.70
CA ASN A 452 -2.03 -25.47 20.06
C ASN A 452 -1.23 -24.18 20.34
N LEU A 453 -0.01 -24.06 19.83
CA LEU A 453 0.78 -22.82 19.95
C LEU A 453 0.17 -21.67 19.14
N SER A 454 -0.33 -21.93 17.94
CA SER A 454 -1.03 -20.90 17.15
C SER A 454 -2.34 -20.45 17.82
N LYS A 455 -3.09 -21.40 18.42
CA LYS A 455 -4.26 -21.09 19.26
C LYS A 455 -3.90 -20.29 20.50
N LEU A 456 -2.79 -20.63 21.17
CA LEU A 456 -2.26 -19.88 22.31
C LEU A 456 -1.90 -18.45 21.91
N ALA A 457 -1.16 -18.26 20.82
CA ALA A 457 -0.80 -16.93 20.30
C ALA A 457 -2.06 -16.11 19.96
N THR A 458 -3.08 -16.74 19.38
CA THR A 458 -4.38 -16.10 19.09
C THR A 458 -5.11 -15.68 20.38
N ASN A 459 -5.11 -16.54 21.39
CA ASN A 459 -5.70 -16.25 22.71
C ASN A 459 -4.99 -15.05 23.36
N LEU A 460 -3.65 -15.06 23.40
CA LEU A 460 -2.83 -13.96 23.94
C LEU A 460 -3.08 -12.65 23.20
N ASN A 461 -3.15 -12.68 21.87
CA ASN A 461 -3.45 -11.52 21.05
C ASN A 461 -4.79 -10.88 21.40
N SER A 462 -5.79 -11.69 21.73
CA SER A 462 -7.08 -11.21 22.18
C SER A 462 -7.17 -10.89 23.68
N GLY A 463 -6.09 -11.10 24.44
CA GLY A 463 -5.99 -10.80 25.87
C GLY A 463 -6.38 -11.96 26.79
N ILE A 464 -6.53 -13.17 26.26
CA ILE A 464 -6.77 -14.38 27.04
C ILE A 464 -5.41 -15.04 27.31
N ASN A 465 -4.91 -14.89 28.53
CA ASN A 465 -3.66 -15.50 28.96
C ASN A 465 -3.95 -16.69 29.90
N VAL A 466 -3.76 -17.91 29.40
CA VAL A 466 -4.00 -19.16 30.14
C VAL A 466 -3.05 -19.34 31.33
N PHE A 467 -1.95 -18.58 31.38
CA PHE A 467 -0.95 -18.63 32.44
C PHE A 467 -1.20 -17.61 33.56
N GLN A 468 -2.17 -16.69 33.41
CA GLN A 468 -2.41 -15.58 34.34
C GLN A 468 -2.62 -16.02 35.80
N ASN A 469 -3.21 -17.21 36.00
CA ASN A 469 -3.50 -17.78 37.32
C ASN A 469 -2.64 -19.02 37.62
N THR A 470 -1.48 -19.14 36.99
CA THR A 470 -0.52 -20.24 37.20
C THR A 470 0.71 -19.76 37.96
N SER A 471 1.57 -20.70 38.37
CA SER A 471 2.86 -20.41 38.99
C SER A 471 4.00 -20.19 38.00
N LEU A 472 3.71 -19.95 36.70
CA LEU A 472 4.75 -19.71 35.68
C LEU A 472 5.62 -18.52 36.09
N PRO A 473 6.92 -18.70 36.35
CA PRO A 473 7.84 -17.59 36.57
C PRO A 473 8.28 -16.98 35.24
N VAL A 474 8.83 -15.77 35.28
CA VAL A 474 9.23 -15.02 34.07
C VAL A 474 10.32 -15.73 33.25
N ASP A 475 11.17 -16.49 33.91
CA ASP A 475 12.25 -17.28 33.32
C ASP A 475 11.86 -18.74 33.04
N GLY A 476 10.63 -19.14 33.40
CA GLY A 476 10.12 -20.49 33.23
C GLY A 476 10.77 -21.57 34.11
N LEU A 477 11.75 -21.20 34.96
CA LEU A 477 12.49 -22.15 35.77
C LEU A 477 11.56 -22.84 36.78
N ASP A 478 11.72 -24.15 36.95
CA ASP A 478 10.92 -24.98 37.87
C ASP A 478 9.39 -24.94 37.63
N PHE A 479 8.94 -24.43 36.47
CA PHE A 479 7.52 -24.41 36.15
C PHE A 479 6.98 -25.82 35.93
N ASN A 480 5.97 -26.19 36.73
CA ASN A 480 5.20 -27.41 36.55
C ASN A 480 3.74 -27.03 36.26
N PRO A 481 3.18 -27.40 35.09
CA PRO A 481 1.80 -27.06 34.75
C PRO A 481 0.76 -27.82 35.59
N GLY A 482 1.16 -28.78 36.42
CA GLY A 482 0.24 -29.57 37.25
C GLY A 482 -0.64 -30.54 36.43
N ILE A 483 -0.20 -30.85 35.20
CA ILE A 483 -0.93 -31.69 34.24
C ILE A 483 -0.15 -32.99 34.04
N ASN A 484 -0.86 -34.12 34.04
CA ASN A 484 -0.28 -35.42 33.74
C ASN A 484 -0.24 -35.64 32.22
N ASN A 485 0.79 -36.35 31.73
CA ASN A 485 0.96 -36.69 30.30
C ASN A 485 1.04 -35.46 29.37
N VAL A 486 1.89 -34.49 29.71
CA VAL A 486 2.12 -33.28 28.91
C VAL A 486 2.81 -33.58 27.58
N ASP A 487 2.47 -32.83 26.52
CA ASP A 487 3.30 -32.75 25.32
C ASP A 487 4.62 -32.05 25.67
N GLN A 488 5.72 -32.81 25.65
CA GLN A 488 7.04 -32.30 26.04
C GLN A 488 7.55 -31.18 25.12
N LYS A 489 7.15 -31.16 23.84
CA LYS A 489 7.53 -30.07 22.93
C LYS A 489 6.88 -28.76 23.36
N ILE A 490 5.60 -28.80 23.70
CA ILE A 490 4.86 -27.65 24.24
C ILE A 490 5.45 -27.22 25.57
N SER A 491 5.73 -28.16 26.48
CA SER A 491 6.34 -27.86 27.77
C SER A 491 7.70 -27.17 27.64
N ASN A 492 8.58 -27.69 26.79
CA ASN A 492 9.88 -27.07 26.53
C ASN A 492 9.73 -25.68 25.89
N TRP A 493 8.79 -25.53 24.95
CA TRP A 493 8.54 -24.24 24.30
C TRP A 493 8.00 -23.20 25.29
N VAL A 494 7.08 -23.58 26.17
CA VAL A 494 6.53 -22.70 27.21
C VAL A 494 7.61 -22.24 28.18
N ILE A 495 8.45 -23.16 28.66
CA ILE A 495 9.56 -22.82 29.57
C ILE A 495 10.53 -21.87 28.86
N LYS A 496 10.95 -22.21 27.64
CA LYS A 496 11.86 -21.39 26.83
C LYS A 496 11.33 -19.98 26.58
N ASN A 497 10.02 -19.83 26.33
CA ASN A 497 9.40 -18.57 25.95
C ASN A 497 8.59 -17.92 27.08
N ALA A 498 8.85 -18.30 28.34
CA ALA A 498 8.06 -17.89 29.50
C ALA A 498 7.89 -16.36 29.62
N GLU A 499 8.89 -15.58 29.23
CA GLU A 499 8.84 -14.10 29.23
C GLU A 499 7.63 -13.54 28.45
N ALA A 500 7.29 -14.15 27.30
CA ALA A 500 6.18 -13.72 26.45
C ALA A 500 4.80 -14.21 26.92
N LEU A 501 4.79 -15.06 27.95
CA LEU A 501 3.61 -15.68 28.54
C LEU A 501 3.34 -15.13 29.95
N TYR A 502 4.39 -14.71 30.66
CA TYR A 502 4.35 -14.23 32.02
C TYR A 502 3.65 -12.87 32.13
N LYS A 503 2.43 -12.88 32.70
CA LYS A 503 1.63 -11.67 32.96
C LYS A 503 1.44 -10.77 31.73
N THR A 504 1.49 -11.34 30.54
CA THR A 504 1.27 -10.60 29.30
C THR A 504 -0.21 -10.32 29.10
N GLY A 505 -0.50 -9.13 28.59
CA GLY A 505 -1.83 -8.66 28.25
C GLY A 505 -2.13 -8.74 26.76
N LYS A 506 -3.30 -8.20 26.41
CA LYS A 506 -3.80 -8.11 25.03
C LYS A 506 -2.75 -7.53 24.08
N GLY A 507 -2.65 -8.14 22.90
CA GLY A 507 -1.79 -7.67 21.81
C GLY A 507 -2.24 -6.34 21.19
N ILE A 508 -1.52 -5.91 20.16
CA ILE A 508 -1.83 -4.70 19.40
C ILE A 508 -3.01 -4.94 18.44
N PRO A 509 -3.73 -3.88 18.02
CA PRO A 509 -4.78 -4.02 17.02
C PRO A 509 -4.26 -4.60 15.69
N SER A 510 -5.12 -5.34 15.00
CA SER A 510 -4.81 -5.88 13.67
C SER A 510 -4.46 -4.77 12.67
N GLY A 511 -3.60 -5.08 11.70
CA GLY A 511 -3.18 -4.14 10.66
C GLY A 511 -1.77 -3.58 10.90
N HIS A 512 -1.34 -3.52 12.16
CA HIS A 512 0.00 -3.09 12.55
C HIS A 512 1.07 -4.17 12.36
N TYR A 513 0.70 -5.45 12.52
CA TYR A 513 1.57 -6.61 12.31
C TYR A 513 0.76 -7.73 11.64
N GLN A 514 1.40 -8.50 10.74
CA GLN A 514 0.80 -9.66 10.09
C GLN A 514 1.05 -10.92 10.92
N GLY A 515 0.33 -11.02 12.04
CA GLY A 515 0.39 -12.15 12.95
C GLY A 515 -0.19 -11.79 14.32
N ASN A 516 -0.01 -12.69 15.28
CA ASN A 516 -0.46 -12.50 16.64
C ASN A 516 0.60 -11.77 17.47
N THR A 517 0.17 -11.03 18.48
CA THR A 517 1.06 -10.30 19.39
C THR A 517 0.64 -10.45 20.85
N ALA A 518 1.51 -10.10 21.78
CA ALA A 518 1.18 -9.87 23.18
C ALA A 518 1.96 -8.68 23.71
N LEU A 519 1.48 -8.06 24.79
CA LEU A 519 2.17 -6.95 25.45
C LEU A 519 2.64 -7.37 26.85
N SER A 520 3.84 -6.96 27.25
CA SER A 520 4.25 -7.03 28.65
C SER A 520 3.30 -6.24 29.56
N ALA A 521 3.32 -6.52 30.86
CA ALA A 521 2.43 -5.87 31.82
C ALA A 521 2.55 -4.33 31.84
N ASP A 522 3.75 -3.80 31.62
CA ASP A 522 4.05 -2.36 31.49
C ASP A 522 3.84 -1.82 30.06
N LYS A 523 3.49 -2.69 29.11
CA LYS A 523 3.31 -2.42 27.67
C LYS A 523 4.55 -1.88 26.96
N GLN A 524 5.75 -2.03 27.53
CA GLN A 524 6.99 -1.59 26.91
C GLN A 524 7.62 -2.64 26.00
N THR A 525 7.28 -3.92 26.17
CA THR A 525 7.73 -5.00 25.29
C THR A 525 6.55 -5.52 24.48
N LEU A 526 6.69 -5.41 23.16
CA LEU A 526 5.80 -6.03 22.19
C LEU A 526 6.38 -7.39 21.78
N TYR A 527 5.63 -8.46 22.06
CA TYR A 527 5.96 -9.80 21.61
C TYR A 527 5.27 -10.08 20.29
N LEU A 528 6.04 -10.45 19.27
CA LEU A 528 5.55 -10.87 17.96
C LEU A 528 5.64 -12.38 17.86
N PHE A 529 4.51 -13.05 17.61
CA PHE A 529 4.48 -14.47 17.27
C PHE A 529 4.66 -14.61 15.75
N VAL A 530 5.78 -15.19 15.33
CA VAL A 530 6.19 -15.27 13.93
C VAL A 530 5.90 -16.68 13.40
N GLU A 531 4.96 -16.75 12.47
CA GLU A 531 4.52 -18.00 11.85
C GLU A 531 5.57 -18.55 10.88
N GLY A 532 6.01 -19.79 11.11
CA GLY A 532 6.97 -20.50 10.26
C GLY A 532 8.24 -19.70 9.93
N LYS A 533 8.72 -19.84 8.69
CA LYS A 533 9.86 -19.11 8.13
C LYS A 533 9.37 -17.95 7.27
N PRO A 534 9.55 -16.68 7.69
CA PRO A 534 9.22 -15.54 6.84
C PRO A 534 9.96 -15.57 5.50
N THR A 535 9.29 -15.12 4.45
CA THR A 535 9.86 -14.97 3.09
C THR A 535 10.71 -13.70 2.94
N GLY A 536 10.61 -12.79 3.90
CA GLY A 536 11.34 -11.53 3.99
C GLY A 536 11.26 -10.97 5.42
N PRO A 537 11.76 -9.75 5.66
CA PRO A 537 11.75 -9.15 7.01
C PRO A 537 10.32 -8.99 7.55
N VAL A 538 10.08 -9.27 8.83
CA VAL A 538 8.75 -9.02 9.44
C VAL A 538 8.52 -7.52 9.61
N ALA A 539 7.29 -7.06 9.41
CA ALA A 539 6.96 -5.64 9.35
C ALA A 539 6.07 -5.20 10.52
N ILE A 540 6.42 -4.09 11.18
CA ILE A 540 5.57 -3.39 12.15
C ILE A 540 5.25 -2.01 11.59
N LYS A 541 3.96 -1.72 11.46
CA LYS A 541 3.44 -0.45 10.93
C LYS A 541 2.88 0.40 12.05
N GLY A 542 2.99 1.71 11.92
CA GLY A 542 2.34 2.62 12.85
C GLY A 542 3.04 2.75 14.20
N LEU A 543 4.23 2.18 14.41
CA LEU A 543 4.94 2.27 15.68
C LEU A 543 5.55 3.67 15.85
N LYS A 544 5.10 4.44 16.85
CA LYS A 544 5.63 5.79 17.11
C LYS A 544 6.82 5.81 18.06
N ASN A 545 6.91 4.82 18.95
CA ASN A 545 8.00 4.68 19.91
C ASN A 545 9.35 4.50 19.21
N ASN A 546 10.43 4.90 19.89
CA ASN A 546 11.75 4.41 19.53
C ASN A 546 11.90 2.95 20.00
N ILE A 547 12.65 2.18 19.24
CA ILE A 547 12.99 0.81 19.58
C ILE A 547 14.30 0.80 20.35
N SER A 548 14.24 0.44 21.62
CA SER A 548 15.42 0.28 22.47
C SER A 548 16.25 -0.92 22.04
N ARG A 549 15.60 -2.07 21.78
CA ARG A 549 16.26 -3.29 21.27
C ARG A 549 15.25 -4.34 20.78
N ILE A 550 15.70 -5.24 19.91
CA ILE A 550 14.90 -6.38 19.41
C ILE A 550 15.67 -7.68 19.64
N ARG A 551 15.00 -8.73 20.11
CA ARG A 551 15.64 -10.04 20.32
C ARG A 551 14.71 -11.22 20.10
N VAL A 552 15.28 -12.38 19.85
CA VAL A 552 14.57 -13.68 19.88
C VAL A 552 14.38 -14.11 21.34
N VAL A 553 13.13 -14.38 21.75
CA VAL A 553 12.82 -14.82 23.11
C VAL A 553 13.34 -16.24 23.36
N GLY A 554 13.83 -16.50 24.57
CA GLY A 554 14.32 -17.81 25.00
C GLY A 554 15.72 -18.22 24.51
N GLU A 555 16.28 -17.51 23.53
CA GLU A 555 17.66 -17.69 23.08
C GLU A 555 18.48 -16.39 23.19
N GLY A 556 17.83 -15.22 23.09
CA GLY A 556 18.44 -13.93 23.39
C GLY A 556 19.21 -13.27 22.24
N THR A 557 19.23 -13.87 21.04
CA THR A 557 19.89 -13.25 19.87
C THR A 557 19.31 -11.88 19.59
N MET A 558 20.20 -10.88 19.51
CA MET A 558 19.87 -9.51 19.14
C MET A 558 19.61 -9.41 17.64
N LEU A 559 18.54 -8.72 17.26
CA LEU A 559 18.17 -8.48 15.87
C LEU A 559 18.29 -7.00 15.52
N ASN A 560 18.73 -6.73 14.29
CA ASN A 560 18.71 -5.40 13.70
C ASN A 560 17.31 -5.09 13.14
N HIS A 561 17.06 -3.81 12.86
CA HIS A 561 15.88 -3.36 12.12
C HIS A 561 16.23 -2.16 11.26
N GLU A 562 15.40 -1.92 10.25
CA GLU A 562 15.44 -0.73 9.41
C GLU A 562 14.05 -0.11 9.34
N ILE A 563 13.98 1.20 9.09
CA ILE A 563 12.73 1.95 8.99
C ILE A 563 12.61 2.51 7.59
N TYR A 564 11.58 2.11 6.86
CA TYR A 564 11.30 2.59 5.51
C TYR A 564 10.08 3.51 5.50
N ASN A 565 9.97 4.38 4.48
CA ASN A 565 8.85 5.33 4.30
C ASN A 565 8.66 6.30 5.47
N LYS A 566 9.73 6.58 6.21
CA LYS A 566 9.72 7.61 7.25
C LYS A 566 10.21 8.93 6.64
N LEU A 567 9.27 9.83 6.38
CA LEU A 567 9.63 11.23 6.12
C LEU A 567 10.07 11.86 7.45
N TYR A 568 11.28 12.42 7.49
CA TYR A 568 11.88 12.90 8.73
C TYR A 568 11.05 14.01 9.41
N TRP A 569 10.30 14.79 8.62
CA TRP A 569 9.41 15.85 9.10
C TRP A 569 8.00 15.38 9.44
N SER A 570 7.58 14.22 8.95
CA SER A 570 6.21 13.76 9.14
C SER A 570 6.03 13.17 10.53
N LYS A 571 4.88 13.44 11.16
CA LYS A 571 4.45 12.74 12.38
C LYS A 571 4.07 11.28 12.11
N ILE A 572 3.82 10.93 10.85
CA ILE A 572 3.48 9.56 10.47
C ILE A 572 4.74 8.70 10.64
N PRO A 573 4.67 7.61 11.41
CA PRO A 573 5.80 6.70 11.58
C PRO A 573 6.06 5.91 10.29
N GLY A 574 7.32 5.54 10.06
CA GLY A 574 7.67 4.61 9.00
C GLY A 574 7.27 3.18 9.33
N ILE A 575 7.66 2.26 8.46
CA ILE A 575 7.47 0.82 8.64
C ILE A 575 8.79 0.24 9.14
N VAL A 576 8.74 -0.39 10.31
CA VAL A 576 9.88 -1.11 10.88
C VAL A 576 9.95 -2.48 10.22
N TYR A 577 11.09 -2.81 9.64
CA TYR A 577 11.39 -4.11 9.06
C TYR A 577 12.48 -4.82 9.87
N ILE A 578 12.19 -6.04 10.29
CA ILE A 578 13.06 -6.85 11.16
C ILE A 578 13.46 -8.11 10.38
N PRO A 579 14.68 -8.19 9.82
CA PRO A 579 15.19 -9.42 9.25
C PRO A 579 15.45 -10.43 10.38
N ILE A 580 14.90 -11.63 10.24
CA ILE A 580 15.10 -12.73 11.20
C ILE A 580 15.99 -13.78 10.52
N PRO A 581 17.20 -14.05 11.03
CA PRO A 581 18.05 -15.11 10.49
C PRO A 581 17.39 -16.48 10.60
N GLU A 582 17.52 -17.29 9.55
CA GLU A 582 16.85 -18.59 9.47
C GLU A 582 17.29 -19.56 10.58
N ASP A 583 18.57 -19.52 10.96
CA ASP A 583 19.15 -20.35 12.03
C ASP A 583 18.69 -19.94 13.43
N LYS A 584 17.95 -18.82 13.54
CA LYS A 584 17.40 -18.28 14.80
C LYS A 584 15.91 -18.52 14.97
N LEU A 585 15.26 -19.14 13.98
CA LEU A 585 13.85 -19.51 14.09
C LEU A 585 13.68 -20.68 15.06
N ASP A 586 12.65 -20.60 15.89
CA ASP A 586 12.20 -21.73 16.72
C ASP A 586 11.49 -22.76 15.83
N ASN A 587 11.73 -24.05 16.11
CA ASN A 587 11.15 -25.16 15.34
C ASN A 587 9.62 -25.25 15.45
N GLU A 588 9.05 -24.77 16.56
CA GLU A 588 7.62 -24.85 16.83
C GLU A 588 6.93 -23.51 16.54
N LEU A 589 7.33 -22.43 17.23
CA LEU A 589 6.84 -21.06 17.00
C LEU A 589 7.86 -20.02 17.46
N THR A 590 8.28 -19.12 16.56
CA THR A 590 9.26 -18.08 16.90
C THR A 590 8.58 -16.93 17.63
N VAL A 591 9.21 -16.41 18.70
CA VAL A 591 8.75 -15.23 19.42
C VAL A 591 9.84 -14.16 19.41
N ILE A 592 9.50 -12.96 18.95
CA ILE A 592 10.39 -11.80 18.93
C ILE A 592 9.92 -10.78 19.96
N ALA A 593 10.81 -10.34 20.83
CA ALA A 593 10.55 -9.26 21.78
C ALA A 593 11.12 -7.94 21.25
N VAL A 594 10.25 -6.95 21.05
CA VAL A 594 10.57 -5.58 20.67
C VAL A 594 10.43 -4.71 21.91
N LEU A 595 11.54 -4.33 22.53
CA LEU A 595 11.56 -3.43 23.67
C LEU A 595 11.54 -1.98 23.17
N LEU A 596 10.57 -1.21 23.64
CA LEU A 596 10.33 0.18 23.31
C LEU A 596 10.95 1.11 24.37
N ASP A 597 11.01 2.40 24.06
CA ASP A 597 11.44 3.46 24.99
C ASP A 597 10.35 3.90 25.98
N GLY A 598 9.16 3.30 25.90
CA GLY A 598 8.02 3.54 26.79
C GLY A 598 6.84 2.64 26.43
N PRO A 599 5.68 2.80 27.09
CA PRO A 599 4.48 2.06 26.73
C PRO A 599 4.13 2.27 25.25
N ILE A 600 3.67 1.22 24.58
CA ILE A 600 3.38 1.24 23.15
C ILE A 600 2.38 2.35 22.76
N ASP A 601 2.76 3.15 21.76
CA ASP A 601 1.96 4.17 21.10
C ASP A 601 1.94 3.90 19.58
N LEU A 602 0.73 3.85 19.02
CA LEU A 602 0.48 3.47 17.64
C LEU A 602 -0.24 4.59 16.88
N TYR A 603 0.19 4.82 15.65
CA TYR A 603 -0.49 5.66 14.68
C TYR A 603 -1.51 4.84 13.90
N ARG A 604 -2.81 5.17 14.06
CA ARG A 604 -3.94 4.47 13.43
C ARG A 604 -4.92 5.41 12.72
N GLU A 605 -4.54 6.67 12.51
CA GLU A 605 -5.39 7.69 11.89
C GLU A 605 -5.48 7.49 10.36
N LYS A 606 -6.38 8.24 9.70
CA LYS A 606 -6.48 8.29 8.23
C LYS A 606 -5.16 8.82 7.66
N VAL A 607 -4.48 8.02 6.84
CA VAL A 607 -3.34 8.48 6.04
C VAL A 607 -3.88 9.28 4.85
N GLY A 608 -3.45 10.52 4.71
CA GLY A 608 -3.82 11.42 3.62
C GLY A 608 -2.67 11.67 2.64
N ALA A 609 -2.84 12.72 1.83
CA ALA A 609 -1.79 13.27 0.99
C ALA A 609 -0.69 13.93 1.83
N ILE A 610 0.53 14.02 1.29
CA ILE A 610 1.59 14.85 1.87
C ILE A 610 1.53 16.23 1.19
N GLU A 611 1.20 17.25 1.97
CA GLU A 611 0.95 18.62 1.50
C GLU A 611 2.18 19.54 1.66
N SER A 612 3.27 19.02 2.25
CA SER A 612 4.51 19.75 2.45
C SER A 612 5.69 18.79 2.61
N ASN A 613 6.71 18.96 1.77
CA ASN A 613 8.01 18.31 1.92
C ASN A 613 8.98 19.33 2.53
N LEU A 614 9.40 19.11 3.80
CA LEU A 614 10.33 20.00 4.49
C LEU A 614 11.76 19.87 3.95
#